data_AF-A0A3R6TS52-F1
#
_entry.id   AF-A0A3R6TS52-F1
#
_cell.length_a   1.000
_cell.length_b   1.000
_cell.length_c   1.000
_cell.angle_alpha   90.00
_cell.angle_beta   90.00
_cell.angle_gamma   90.00
#
_symmetry.space_group_name_H-M   'P 1'
#
loop_
_entity.id
_entity.type
_entity.pdbx_description
1 polymer ?
#
loop_
_entity_poly.entity_id
_entity_poly.type
_entity_poly.pdbx_seq_one_letter_code
_entity_poly.pdbx_strand_id
1 'polypeptide(L)'
;MFKRADSKNETEVKKQDAKGRKRKIIFNMRVTEDEREQINQRAALSGLLKQEFCIQSLMHQKVVCYGNIRLISEVKSQLCNIENHLIRLESADNFDADKLEQLRMILELLNSLKENN
;
A
#
# COMPACT_ATOMS: atom_id res chain seq x y z
N MET A 1 -18.58 31.53 -0.27
CA MET A 1 -17.78 30.43 -0.82
C MET A 1 -17.03 29.79 0.35
N PHE A 2 -17.46 28.61 0.80
CA PHE A 2 -16.97 27.98 2.03
C PHE A 2 -15.56 27.43 1.82
N LYS A 3 -14.57 27.95 2.56
CA LYS A 3 -13.22 27.39 2.63
C LYS A 3 -13.24 26.23 3.64
N ARG A 4 -12.90 25.02 3.19
CA ARG A 4 -12.69 23.88 4.10
C ARG A 4 -11.38 24.12 4.87
N ALA A 5 -11.43 23.95 6.19
CA ALA A 5 -10.24 23.94 7.02
C ALA A 5 -9.51 22.61 6.81
N ASP A 6 -8.25 22.67 6.36
CA ASP A 6 -7.41 21.49 6.25
C ASP A 6 -7.08 20.98 7.66
N SER A 7 -7.59 19.81 8.01
CA SER A 7 -7.19 19.06 9.19
C SER A 7 -5.72 18.66 9.05
N LYS A 8 -4.86 19.27 9.87
CA LYS A 8 -3.44 18.92 9.97
C LYS A 8 -3.31 17.50 10.53
N ASN A 9 -3.19 16.51 9.65
CA ASN A 9 -2.61 15.23 10.05
C ASN A 9 -1.08 15.42 10.08
N GLU A 10 -0.59 15.50 11.31
CA GLU A 10 0.82 15.51 11.65
C GLU A 10 1.37 14.11 11.34
N THR A 11 2.02 13.97 10.18
CA THR A 11 2.83 12.80 9.88
C THR A 11 4.08 13.33 9.21
N GLU A 12 5.20 13.05 9.87
CA GLU A 12 6.57 13.46 9.59
C GLU A 12 6.83 13.95 8.15
N VAL A 13 7.38 15.17 8.05
CA VAL A 13 7.77 15.80 6.79
C VAL A 13 8.89 14.97 6.15
N LYS A 14 8.52 13.92 5.40
CA LYS A 14 9.46 13.13 4.58
C LYS A 14 10.08 14.06 3.54
N LYS A 15 11.41 14.21 3.64
CA LYS A 15 12.28 15.13 2.88
C LYS A 15 11.80 15.32 1.44
N GLN A 16 11.35 16.54 1.16
CA GLN A 16 11.02 16.98 -0.19
C GLN A 16 12.26 16.91 -1.09
N ASP A 17 12.09 16.58 -2.37
CA ASP A 17 13.19 16.71 -3.33
C ASP A 17 13.63 18.18 -3.45
N ALA A 18 14.75 18.46 -4.15
CA ALA A 18 15.23 19.84 -4.35
C ALA A 18 14.19 20.78 -5.00
N LYS A 19 13.06 20.24 -5.48
CA LYS A 19 11.94 20.95 -6.09
C LYS A 19 10.66 20.91 -5.22
N GLY A 20 10.74 20.50 -3.96
CA GLY A 20 9.60 20.53 -3.04
C GLY A 20 8.59 19.37 -3.21
N ARG A 21 8.87 18.35 -4.04
CA ARG A 21 7.91 17.28 -4.33
C ARG A 21 7.80 16.30 -3.17
N LYS A 22 6.59 16.14 -2.64
CA LYS A 22 6.26 15.12 -1.63
C LYS A 22 6.27 13.71 -2.21
N ARG A 23 5.82 13.54 -3.46
CA ARG A 23 5.76 12.25 -4.17
C ARG A 23 6.70 12.29 -5.38
N LYS A 24 7.95 11.86 -5.18
CA LYS A 24 9.02 11.93 -6.19
C LYS A 24 9.13 10.70 -7.10
N ILE A 25 8.49 9.59 -6.74
CA ILE A 25 8.59 8.32 -7.46
C ILE A 25 7.45 8.23 -8.47
N ILE A 26 7.78 7.87 -9.71
CA ILE A 26 6.80 7.64 -10.78
C ILE A 26 6.49 6.14 -10.83
N PHE A 27 5.20 5.79 -10.79
CA PHE A 27 4.71 4.43 -10.94
C PHE A 27 3.81 4.37 -12.18
N ASN A 28 4.27 3.66 -13.22
CA ASN A 28 3.59 3.58 -14.51
C ASN A 28 3.10 2.15 -14.76
N MET A 29 1.86 2.01 -15.22
CA MET A 29 1.26 0.74 -15.61
C MET A 29 0.83 0.79 -17.08
N ARG A 30 0.95 -0.34 -17.78
CA ARG A 30 0.33 -0.51 -19.10
C ARG A 30 -1.11 -0.99 -18.91
N VAL A 31 -2.03 -0.36 -19.61
CA VAL A 31 -3.46 -0.68 -19.59
C VAL A 31 -3.97 -0.69 -21.02
N THR A 32 -5.03 -1.43 -21.25
CA THR A 32 -5.83 -1.36 -22.47
C THR A 32 -6.64 -0.05 -22.51
N GLU A 33 -7.21 0.29 -23.67
CA GLU A 33 -8.01 1.52 -23.79
C GLU A 33 -9.30 1.42 -22.96
N ASP A 34 -9.95 0.26 -22.96
CA ASP A 34 -11.16 0.01 -22.16
C ASP A 34 -10.90 0.16 -20.65
N GLU A 35 -9.79 -0.42 -20.15
CA GLU A 35 -9.38 -0.27 -18.76
C GLU A 35 -9.11 1.20 -18.40
N ARG A 36 -8.46 1.94 -19.31
CA ARG A 36 -8.19 3.37 -19.12
C ARG A 36 -9.49 4.17 -19.01
N GLU A 37 -10.46 3.90 -19.87
CA GLU A 37 -11.74 4.61 -19.86
C GLU A 37 -12.49 4.33 -18.55
N GLN A 38 -12.58 3.07 -18.13
CA GLN A 38 -13.23 2.70 -16.87
C GLN A 38 -12.55 3.35 -15.65
N ILE A 39 -11.22 3.38 -15.60
CA ILE A 39 -10.48 4.05 -14.53
C ILE A 39 -10.80 5.55 -14.51
N ASN A 40 -10.84 6.21 -15.67
CA ASN A 40 -11.14 7.63 -15.76
C ASN A 40 -12.58 7.94 -15.30
N GLN A 41 -13.55 7.13 -15.73
CA GLN A 41 -14.95 7.28 -15.32
C GLN A 41 -15.09 7.12 -13.80
N ARG A 42 -14.48 6.08 -13.20
CA ARG A 42 -14.50 5.88 -11.75
C ARG A 42 -13.82 7.01 -10.99
N ALA A 43 -12.68 7.49 -11.48
CA ALA A 43 -12.00 8.65 -10.90
C ALA A 43 -12.90 9.89 -10.94
N ALA A 44 -13.56 10.17 -12.07
CA ALA A 44 -14.48 11.29 -12.20
C ALA A 44 -15.67 11.19 -11.23
N LEU A 45 -16.27 10.00 -11.10
CA LEU A 45 -17.38 9.76 -10.17
C LEU A 45 -16.96 9.91 -8.70
N SER A 46 -15.72 9.54 -8.36
CA SER A 46 -15.20 9.68 -7.00
C SER A 46 -14.96 11.14 -6.57
N GLY A 47 -14.89 12.08 -7.52
CA GLY A 47 -14.53 13.48 -7.27
C GLY A 47 -13.06 13.70 -6.87
N LEU A 48 -12.23 12.65 -6.90
CA LEU A 48 -10.81 12.70 -6.61
C LEU A 48 -10.00 13.01 -7.86
N LEU A 49 -8.82 13.60 -7.67
CA LEU A 49 -7.81 13.64 -8.73
C LEU A 49 -7.42 12.20 -9.08
N LYS A 50 -7.20 11.93 -10.38
CA LYS A 50 -6.83 10.60 -10.88
C LYS A 50 -5.68 9.96 -10.11
N GLN A 51 -4.68 10.74 -9.71
CA GLN A 51 -3.57 10.27 -8.89
C GLN A 51 -4.00 9.79 -7.50
N GLU A 52 -4.84 10.56 -6.79
CA GLU A 52 -5.36 10.16 -5.47
C GLU A 52 -6.26 8.93 -5.58
N PHE A 53 -7.14 8.91 -6.58
CA PHE A 53 -8.01 7.77 -6.84
C PHE A 53 -7.20 6.48 -7.03
N CYS A 54 -6.18 6.51 -7.89
CA CYS A 54 -5.34 5.34 -8.15
C CYS A 54 -4.56 4.92 -6.89
N ILE A 55 -4.00 5.87 -6.13
CA ILE A 55 -3.25 5.54 -4.91
C ILE A 55 -4.18 4.92 -3.86
N GLN A 56 -5.33 5.52 -3.58
CA GLN A 56 -6.29 4.99 -2.61
C GLN A 56 -6.83 3.62 -3.03
N SER A 57 -7.13 3.45 -4.33
CA SER A 57 -7.57 2.16 -4.86
C SER A 57 -6.50 1.09 -4.68
N LEU A 58 -5.23 1.39 -4.92
CA LEU A 58 -4.14 0.42 -4.77
C LEU A 58 -3.78 0.13 -3.31
N MET A 59 -3.96 1.09 -2.40
CA MET A 59 -3.57 0.96 -0.99
C MET A 59 -4.64 0.32 -0.09
N HIS A 60 -5.91 0.41 -0.46
CA HIS A 60 -7.03 0.04 0.41
C HIS A 60 -7.93 -1.06 -0.15
N GLN A 61 -7.64 -1.56 -1.35
CA GLN A 61 -8.42 -2.62 -1.96
C GLN A 61 -7.96 -3.99 -1.45
N LYS A 62 -8.93 -4.84 -1.10
CA LYS A 62 -8.71 -6.24 -0.75
C LYS A 62 -7.99 -6.94 -1.90
N VAL A 63 -6.80 -7.48 -1.63
CA VAL A 63 -6.04 -8.25 -2.62
C VAL A 63 -6.55 -9.70 -2.61
N VAL A 64 -7.07 -10.15 -3.74
CA VAL A 64 -7.52 -11.54 -3.93
C VAL A 64 -6.34 -12.36 -4.46
N CYS A 65 -5.88 -13.31 -3.66
CA CYS A 65 -4.80 -14.21 -4.03
C CYS A 65 -5.30 -15.63 -4.31
N TYR A 66 -4.64 -16.28 -5.28
CA TYR A 66 -4.82 -17.70 -5.62
C TYR A 66 -3.51 -18.45 -5.37
N GLY A 67 -3.61 -19.76 -5.09
CA GLY A 67 -2.45 -20.61 -4.78
C GLY A 67 -1.37 -20.54 -5.86
N ASN A 68 -0.27 -19.84 -5.57
CA ASN A 68 0.86 -19.65 -6.48
C ASN A 68 2.16 -19.93 -5.74
N ILE A 69 3.04 -20.77 -6.31
CA ILE A 69 4.34 -21.14 -5.73
C ILE A 69 5.18 -19.88 -5.43
N ARG A 70 5.12 -18.85 -6.28
CA ARG A 70 5.83 -17.58 -6.06
C ARG A 70 5.32 -16.84 -4.84
N LEU A 71 4.00 -16.83 -4.63
CA LEU A 71 3.40 -16.19 -3.45
C LEU A 71 3.87 -16.88 -2.17
N ILE A 72 3.81 -18.21 -2.13
CA ILE A 72 4.27 -19.00 -0.97
C ILE A 72 5.76 -18.74 -0.68
N SER A 73 6.59 -18.67 -1.72
CA SER A 73 8.02 -18.37 -1.58
C SER A 73 8.27 -16.96 -1.02
N GLU A 74 7.56 -15.96 -1.54
CA GLU A 74 7.71 -14.56 -1.11
C GLU A 74 7.24 -14.39 0.34
N VAL A 75 6.08 -14.95 0.70
CA VAL A 75 5.57 -14.91 2.08
C VAL A 75 6.56 -15.55 3.05
N LYS A 76 7.16 -16.70 2.70
CA LYS A 76 8.20 -17.33 3.53
C LYS A 76 9.41 -16.42 3.71
N SER A 77 9.88 -15.77 2.65
CA SER A 77 11.03 -14.85 2.73
C SER A 77 10.74 -13.67 3.65
N GLN A 78 9.57 -13.05 3.52
CA GLN A 78 9.17 -11.93 4.38
C GLN A 78 9.02 -12.36 5.85
N LEU A 79 8.46 -13.54 6.11
CA LEU A 79 8.38 -14.10 7.47
C LEU A 79 9.75 -14.36 8.08
N CYS A 80 10.71 -14.93 7.35
CA CYS A 80 12.09 -15.10 7.84
C CYS A 80 12.78 -13.76 8.13
N ASN A 81 12.50 -12.72 7.34
CA ASN A 81 13.04 -11.38 7.61
C ASN A 81 12.46 -10.79 8.91
N ILE A 82 11.17 -11.00 9.17
CA ILE A 82 10.51 -10.58 10.41
C ILE A 82 11.04 -11.38 11.60
N GLU A 83 11.21 -12.70 11.46
CA GLU A 83 11.78 -13.57 12.49
C GLU A 83 13.20 -13.14 12.89
N ASN A 84 14.08 -12.90 11.91
CA ASN A 84 15.42 -12.40 12.17
C ASN A 84 15.43 -11.03 12.88
N HIS A 85 14.43 -10.19 12.60
CA HIS A 85 14.28 -8.91 13.28
C HIS A 85 13.79 -9.11 14.71
N LEU A 86 12.81 -9.98 14.94
CA LEU A 86 12.29 -10.34 16.26
C LEU A 86 13.38 -10.91 17.18
N ILE A 87 14.23 -11.80 16.66
CA ILE A 87 15.36 -12.40 17.41
C ILE A 87 16.36 -11.34 17.88
N ARG A 88 16.49 -10.23 17.16
CA ARG A 88 17.44 -9.15 17.46
C ARG A 88 16.87 -8.05 18.35
N LEU A 89 15.57 -8.08 18.65
CA LEU A 89 14.93 -7.07 19.48
C LEU A 89 15.18 -7.37 20.96
N GLU A 90 15.73 -6.38 21.68
CA GLU A 90 15.94 -6.46 23.13
C GLU A 90 14.66 -6.15 23.93
N SER A 91 13.69 -5.43 23.34
CA SER A 91 12.38 -5.18 23.93
C SER A 91 11.27 -5.03 22.88
N ALA A 92 10.03 -5.31 23.28
CA ALA A 92 8.84 -5.22 22.42
C ALA A 92 8.49 -3.77 22.03
N ASP A 93 8.92 -2.78 22.82
CA ASP A 93 8.62 -1.36 22.59
C ASP A 93 9.40 -0.77 21.39
N ASN A 94 10.45 -1.46 20.93
CA ASN A 94 11.27 -1.06 19.78
C ASN A 94 10.82 -1.70 18.46
N PHE A 95 9.60 -2.27 18.41
CA PHE A 95 9.12 -2.92 17.20
C PHE A 95 8.71 -1.90 16.14
N ASP A 96 9.36 -1.95 14.97
CA ASP A 96 9.18 -1.00 13.87
C ASP A 96 7.76 -1.06 13.28
N ALA A 97 7.10 0.10 13.17
CA ALA A 97 5.77 0.23 12.58
C ALA A 97 5.72 -0.26 11.12
N ASP A 98 6.81 -0.08 10.36
CA ASP A 98 6.91 -0.56 8.98
C ASP A 98 6.91 -2.10 8.94
N LYS A 99 7.43 -2.77 9.98
CA LYS A 99 7.41 -4.24 10.12
C LYS A 99 6.05 -4.76 10.55
N LEU A 100 5.30 -4.03 11.37
CA LEU A 100 3.91 -4.39 11.69
C LEU A 100 3.03 -4.32 10.45
N GLU A 101 3.20 -3.30 9.62
CA GLU A 101 2.43 -3.18 8.38
C GLU A 101 2.79 -4.29 7.39
N GLN A 102 4.09 -4.67 7.29
CA GLN A 102 4.52 -5.84 6.53
C GLN A 102 3.83 -7.13 7.01
N LEU A 103 3.78 -7.36 8.32
CA LEU A 103 3.12 -8.53 8.90
C LEU A 103 1.61 -8.52 8.60
N ARG A 104 0.96 -7.36 8.73
CA ARG A 104 -0.46 -7.18 8.41
C ARG A 104 -0.77 -7.52 6.96
N MET A 105 0.04 -7.03 6.02
CA MET A 105 -0.10 -7.35 4.60
C MET A 105 0.04 -8.86 4.35
N ILE A 106 1.03 -9.52 4.95
CA ILE A 106 1.20 -10.98 4.83
C ILE A 106 -0.04 -11.72 5.32
N LEU A 107 -0.59 -11.32 6.47
CA LEU A 107 -1.80 -11.92 7.03
C LEU A 107 -3.02 -11.73 6.13
N GLU A 108 -3.18 -10.55 5.52
CA GLU A 108 -4.26 -10.29 4.57
C GLU A 108 -4.16 -11.20 3.33
N LEU A 109 -2.96 -11.35 2.77
CA LEU A 109 -2.72 -12.23 1.62
C LEU A 109 -2.98 -13.71 1.96
N LEU A 110 -2.54 -14.17 3.14
CA LEU A 110 -2.79 -15.53 3.61
C LEU A 110 -4.27 -15.79 3.88
N ASN A 111 -4.98 -14.84 4.49
CA ASN A 111 -6.42 -14.94 4.70
C ASN A 111 -7.17 -15.00 3.37
N SER A 112 -6.79 -14.17 2.39
CA SER A 112 -7.38 -14.27 1.06
C SER A 112 -7.16 -15.65 0.42
N LEU A 113 -5.98 -16.25 0.57
CA LEU A 113 -5.74 -17.60 0.06
C LEU A 113 -6.59 -18.66 0.74
N LYS A 114 -6.84 -18.52 2.04
CA LYS A 114 -7.71 -19.42 2.79
C LYS A 114 -9.18 -19.29 2.36
N GLU A 115 -9.64 -18.09 2.04
CA GLU A 115 -11.01 -17.84 1.58
C GLU A 115 -11.26 -18.30 0.14
N ASN A 116 -10.20 -18.41 -0.68
CA ASN A 116 -10.28 -18.75 -2.11
C ASN A 116 -9.84 -20.18 -2.46
N ASN A 117 -9.45 -21.00 -1.48
CA ASN A 117 -9.23 -22.45 -1.62
C ASN A 117 -10.40 -23.22 -1.02
#